data_AF-A0A5N5CX80-F1
#
_entry.id   AF-A0A5N5CX80-F1
#
_cell.length_a   1.000
_cell.length_b   1.000
_cell.length_c   1.000
_cell.angle_alpha   90.00
_cell.angle_beta   90.00
_cell.angle_gamma   90.00
#
_symmetry.space_group_name_H-M   'P 1'
#
loop_
_entity.id
_entity.type
_entity.pdbx_description
1 polymer ?
#
loop_
_entity_poly.entity_id
_entity_poly.type
_entity_poly.pdbx_seq_one_letter_code
_entity_poly.pdbx_strand_id
1 'polypeptide(L)'
;MLSAAQSGVRLVRCLEMGAWKIGGVGSVGDTRGANGGRGHSAIASTSETQFHLHLIQRLITMATEQRAEPLRLGSIAPNFKAETTAGPIDFHEFIGDKWVILFSHPEDYTPVCTTELGAFAKLEPEFTKRGVKLIGLSANTIESHGGWIADINEVTGSNLTFPIIGDKERKVAYLYDMLDHQDATNVDSKGIAFTIRSVFVIDPKKTIRTILSYPASTGRNSAEVLRIVDSLQTGDKNKVTTPINWVPGDDVIVHPSVKTEDAQKIYPNLKIVKPYLRFTPLPKEQTSANV
;
A
#
# COMPACT_ATOMS: atom_id res chain seq x y z
N MET A 1 37.13 -24.69 20.53
CA MET A 1 37.30 -23.34 19.95
C MET A 1 35.94 -22.66 20.01
N LEU A 2 35.88 -21.53 20.73
CA LEU A 2 34.75 -20.59 20.87
C LEU A 2 34.21 -20.13 19.50
N SER A 3 33.01 -19.59 19.29
CA SER A 3 31.81 -19.30 20.11
C SER A 3 30.78 -18.76 19.11
N ALA A 4 29.54 -19.23 19.20
CA ALA A 4 28.38 -18.52 18.68
C ALA A 4 27.80 -17.65 19.81
N ALA A 5 27.52 -16.38 19.55
CA ALA A 5 26.83 -15.52 20.51
C ALA A 5 25.73 -14.71 19.80
N GLN A 6 24.49 -15.07 20.13
CA GLN A 6 23.30 -14.25 20.03
C GLN A 6 23.40 -13.08 21.02
N SER A 7 22.94 -11.90 20.61
CA SER A 7 22.44 -10.83 21.49
C SER A 7 21.41 -10.05 20.67
N GLY A 8 20.17 -9.81 21.09
CA GLY A 8 19.64 -9.78 22.45
C GLY A 8 19.41 -8.33 22.87
N VAL A 9 18.27 -7.78 22.43
CA VAL A 9 17.52 -6.61 22.94
C VAL A 9 18.10 -5.92 24.19
N ARG A 10 18.43 -4.62 24.08
CA ARG A 10 18.15 -3.55 25.07
C ARG A 10 18.82 -2.22 24.65
N LEU A 11 18.04 -1.27 24.12
CA LEU A 11 18.37 0.15 24.22
C LEU A 11 17.09 0.97 24.41
N VAL A 12 16.48 0.83 25.58
CA VAL A 12 15.55 1.83 26.14
C VAL A 12 16.09 2.15 27.53
N ARG A 13 16.54 3.41 27.70
CA ARG A 13 16.92 4.15 28.92
C ARG A 13 18.28 4.81 28.75
N CYS A 14 18.28 6.04 28.23
CA CYS A 14 19.31 7.01 28.57
C CYS A 14 18.73 8.42 28.45
N LEU A 15 17.74 8.72 29.31
CA LEU A 15 17.23 10.06 29.56
C LEU A 15 16.72 10.08 31.01
N GLU A 16 17.65 10.11 31.95
CA GLU A 16 17.46 10.54 33.33
C GLU A 16 18.84 10.60 33.99
N MET A 17 19.03 11.55 34.90
CA MET A 17 20.27 11.91 35.62
C MET A 17 21.12 13.03 34.99
N GLY A 18 20.59 14.26 35.08
CA GLY A 18 21.36 15.50 35.03
C GLY A 18 20.93 16.44 36.15
N ALA A 19 21.03 15.99 37.40
CA ALA A 19 20.73 16.81 38.57
C ALA A 19 21.91 17.72 38.92
N TRP A 20 21.61 19.01 39.05
CA TRP A 20 22.47 20.07 39.57
C TRP A 20 23.18 19.68 40.88
N LYS A 21 24.50 19.90 40.94
CA LYS A 21 25.22 20.17 42.19
C LYS A 21 25.90 21.53 42.08
N ILE A 22 25.30 22.50 42.75
CA ILE A 22 25.87 23.82 43.02
C ILE A 22 26.77 23.64 44.24
N GLY A 23 28.09 23.60 44.04
CA GLY A 23 29.08 23.45 45.10
C GLY A 23 29.33 24.79 45.79
N GLY A 24 29.12 24.81 47.11
CA GLY A 24 29.30 25.99 47.96
C GLY A 24 30.75 26.41 48.14
N VAL A 25 30.91 27.72 48.35
CA VAL A 25 32.16 28.42 48.64
C VAL A 25 32.55 28.14 50.10
N GLY A 26 33.70 27.49 50.29
CA GLY A 26 34.38 27.31 51.58
C GLY A 26 35.72 28.04 51.55
N SER A 27 35.99 28.85 52.57
CA SER A 27 37.13 29.76 52.68
C SER A 27 38.49 29.05 52.72
N VAL A 28 39.49 29.59 52.03
CA VAL A 28 40.91 29.33 52.35
C VAL A 28 41.67 30.65 52.23
N GLY A 29 42.46 30.95 53.27
CA GLY A 29 43.20 32.18 53.43
C GLY A 29 44.44 32.30 52.54
N ASP A 30 44.71 33.56 52.24
CA ASP A 30 46.00 34.27 52.18
C ASP A 30 47.22 33.56 51.57
N THR A 31 47.67 34.05 50.40
CA THR A 31 48.98 34.70 50.25
C THR A 31 49.18 35.30 48.84
N ARG A 32 49.39 36.63 48.82
CA ARG A 32 50.29 37.45 47.96
C ARG A 32 50.42 37.16 46.45
N GLY A 33 50.16 38.20 45.65
CA GLY A 33 51.10 38.64 44.61
C GLY A 33 50.56 38.87 43.18
N ALA A 34 50.60 40.15 42.78
CA ALA A 34 50.88 40.68 41.43
C ALA A 34 49.81 40.62 40.30
N ASN A 35 49.31 41.82 39.97
CA ASN A 35 49.15 42.47 38.66
C ASN A 35 48.96 41.62 37.38
N GLY A 36 47.92 41.96 36.61
CA GLY A 36 47.89 41.75 35.15
C GLY A 36 46.48 41.67 34.58
N GLY A 37 46.01 42.74 33.95
CA GLY A 37 44.67 42.84 33.39
C GLY A 37 44.39 41.98 32.16
N ARG A 38 43.12 41.97 31.74
CA ARG A 38 42.58 42.06 30.38
C ARG A 38 41.12 41.60 30.40
N GLY A 39 40.21 42.52 30.09
CA GLY A 39 38.83 42.17 29.74
C GLY A 39 38.81 41.22 28.54
N HIS A 40 38.01 40.17 28.63
CA HIS A 40 37.68 39.29 27.51
C HIS A 40 36.16 39.11 27.44
N SER A 41 35.59 39.73 26.40
CA SER A 41 34.78 39.04 25.40
C SER A 41 33.66 38.12 25.91
N ALA A 42 32.48 38.70 26.12
CA ALA A 42 31.22 37.97 26.18
C ALA A 42 30.54 37.93 24.79
N ILE A 43 31.20 37.40 23.75
CA ILE A 43 30.57 37.20 22.43
C ILE A 43 31.22 35.99 21.73
N ALA A 44 30.73 34.76 21.98
CA ALA A 44 30.93 33.59 21.09
C ALA A 44 30.25 32.31 21.64
N SER A 45 28.96 32.32 22.01
CA SER A 45 28.27 31.05 22.38
C SER A 45 26.92 30.85 21.69
N THR A 46 26.45 31.82 20.91
CA THR A 46 25.14 31.75 20.26
C THR A 46 25.19 31.02 18.91
N SER A 47 26.29 31.09 18.16
CA SER A 47 26.39 30.50 16.82
C SER A 47 26.60 28.98 16.84
N GLU A 48 27.49 28.46 17.68
CA GLU A 48 27.75 27.01 17.79
C GLU A 48 26.54 26.25 18.34
N THR A 49 25.84 26.86 19.30
CA THR A 49 24.60 26.32 19.88
C THR A 49 23.45 26.33 18.86
N GLN A 50 23.33 27.38 18.05
CA GLN A 50 22.39 27.40 16.92
C GLN A 50 22.73 26.37 15.85
N PHE A 51 24.02 26.15 15.57
CA PHE A 51 24.49 25.16 14.59
C PHE A 51 24.17 23.74 15.05
N HIS A 52 24.40 23.43 16.34
CA HIS A 52 24.07 22.14 16.92
C HIS A 52 22.56 21.92 16.99
N LEU A 53 21.76 22.94 17.35
CA LEU A 53 20.30 22.84 17.26
C LEU A 53 19.84 22.60 15.83
N HIS A 54 20.42 23.27 14.83
CA HIS A 54 20.09 23.05 13.42
C HIS A 54 20.49 21.65 12.95
N LEU A 55 21.63 21.13 13.39
CA LEU A 55 22.08 19.78 13.05
C LEU A 55 21.19 18.72 13.70
N ILE A 56 20.83 18.90 14.96
CA ILE A 56 19.91 18.02 15.69
C ILE A 56 18.52 18.09 15.08
N GLN A 57 18.02 19.29 14.75
CA GLN A 57 16.74 19.45 14.05
C GLN A 57 16.80 18.76 12.68
N ARG A 58 17.88 18.90 11.91
CA ARG A 58 18.06 18.20 10.63
C ARG A 58 18.16 16.68 10.80
N LEU A 59 18.86 16.19 11.82
CA LEU A 59 18.96 14.76 12.11
C LEU A 59 17.64 14.18 12.60
N ILE A 60 16.86 14.93 13.38
CA ILE A 60 15.49 14.56 13.77
C ILE A 60 14.59 14.56 12.52
N THR A 61 14.63 15.59 11.68
CA THR A 61 13.86 15.66 10.42
C THR A 61 14.25 14.53 9.45
N MET A 62 15.52 14.15 9.37
CA MET A 62 15.98 13.00 8.56
C MET A 62 15.62 11.65 9.18
N ALA A 63 15.58 11.54 10.52
CA ALA A 63 15.11 10.34 11.22
C ALA A 63 13.58 10.21 11.22
N THR A 64 12.87 11.29 10.88
CA THR A 64 11.42 11.34 10.68
C THR A 64 11.07 11.56 9.21
N GLU A 65 11.81 11.00 8.26
CA GLU A 65 11.16 10.54 7.03
C GLU A 65 10.15 9.49 7.48
N GLN A 66 8.93 9.98 7.73
CA GLN A 66 7.83 9.23 8.29
C GLN A 66 7.56 8.10 7.30
N ARG A 67 8.06 6.88 7.60
CA ARG A 67 7.74 5.69 6.83
C ARG A 67 6.23 5.70 6.66
N ALA A 68 5.76 5.71 5.40
CA ALA A 68 4.34 5.74 5.12
C ALA A 68 3.65 4.66 5.96
N GLU A 69 2.58 5.03 6.67
CA GLU A 69 1.84 4.10 7.50
C GLU A 69 1.47 2.86 6.68
N PRO A 70 1.68 1.63 7.19
CA PRO A 70 1.41 0.42 6.43
C PRO A 70 -0.03 0.42 5.92
N LEU A 71 -0.22 0.17 4.62
CA LEU A 71 -1.55 0.08 4.04
C LEU A 71 -2.26 -1.17 4.53
N ARG A 72 -3.48 -0.99 5.04
CA ARG A 72 -4.34 -2.06 5.55
C ARG A 72 -5.69 -2.00 4.87
N LEU A 73 -6.48 -3.05 5.05
CA LEU A 73 -7.90 -2.99 4.73
C LEU A 73 -8.55 -1.88 5.54
N GLY A 74 -9.32 -1.01 4.88
CA GLY A 74 -9.91 0.18 5.49
C GLY A 74 -9.05 1.45 5.41
N SER A 75 -7.77 1.35 5.01
CA SER A 75 -6.96 2.54 4.73
C SER A 75 -7.55 3.32 3.55
N ILE A 76 -7.48 4.65 3.62
CA ILE A 76 -7.69 5.49 2.44
C ILE A 76 -6.50 5.30 1.50
N ALA A 77 -6.77 4.93 0.26
CA ALA A 77 -5.78 4.78 -0.80
C ALA A 77 -5.00 6.10 -0.94
N PRO A 78 -3.67 6.09 -0.80
CA PRO A 78 -2.87 7.30 -0.95
C PRO A 78 -3.11 7.99 -2.31
N ASN A 79 -3.35 9.31 -2.30
CA ASN A 79 -3.46 10.06 -3.54
C ASN A 79 -2.09 10.35 -4.12
N PHE A 80 -1.98 10.35 -5.45
CA PHE A 80 -0.76 10.69 -6.17
C PHE A 80 -1.09 11.29 -7.54
N LYS A 81 -0.10 11.96 -8.13
CA LYS A 81 -0.13 12.36 -9.54
C LYS A 81 0.92 11.57 -10.30
N ALA A 82 0.57 11.07 -11.47
CA ALA A 82 1.47 10.27 -12.29
C ALA A 82 1.17 10.42 -13.78
N GLU A 83 2.20 10.21 -14.60
CA GLU A 83 2.04 10.02 -16.03
C GLU A 83 1.56 8.60 -16.32
N THR A 84 0.67 8.46 -17.30
CA THR A 84 0.18 7.16 -17.76
C THR A 84 0.15 7.10 -19.28
N THR A 85 -0.01 5.90 -19.83
CA THR A 85 -0.22 5.70 -21.28
C THR A 85 -1.46 6.40 -21.82
N ALA A 86 -2.41 6.82 -20.97
CA ALA A 86 -3.59 7.59 -21.35
C ALA A 86 -3.50 9.08 -20.96
N GLY A 87 -2.31 9.56 -20.59
CA GLY A 87 -2.07 10.93 -20.12
C GLY A 87 -1.92 11.06 -18.60
N PRO A 88 -1.66 12.27 -18.10
CA PRO A 88 -1.46 12.52 -16.67
C PRO A 88 -2.75 12.33 -15.86
N ILE A 89 -2.62 11.83 -14.64
CA ILE A 89 -3.74 11.64 -13.71
C ILE A 89 -3.47 12.25 -12.34
N ASP A 90 -4.54 12.64 -11.64
CA ASP A 90 -4.63 12.62 -10.18
C ASP A 90 -5.42 11.37 -9.79
N PHE A 91 -4.88 10.54 -8.90
CA PHE A 91 -5.42 9.20 -8.66
C PHE A 91 -6.82 9.22 -8.05
N HIS A 92 -7.11 10.17 -7.14
CA HIS A 92 -8.44 10.30 -6.55
C HIS A 92 -9.47 10.83 -7.54
N GLU A 93 -9.08 11.75 -8.42
CA GLU A 93 -9.91 12.20 -9.55
C GLU A 93 -10.15 11.04 -10.53
N PHE A 94 -9.12 10.24 -10.83
CA PHE A 94 -9.24 9.04 -11.65
C PHE A 94 -10.22 8.03 -11.05
N ILE A 95 -10.17 7.78 -9.73
CA ILE A 95 -11.15 6.92 -9.06
C ILE A 95 -12.57 7.50 -9.22
N GLY A 96 -12.75 8.80 -8.96
CA GLY A 96 -14.04 9.46 -9.07
C GLY A 96 -15.10 8.80 -8.18
N ASP A 97 -16.22 8.37 -8.78
CA ASP A 97 -17.31 7.63 -8.13
C ASP A 97 -17.29 6.12 -8.43
N LYS A 98 -16.22 5.61 -9.06
CA LYS A 98 -16.09 4.22 -9.49
C LYS A 98 -15.17 3.42 -8.57
N TRP A 99 -15.27 2.10 -8.67
CA TRP A 99 -14.26 1.20 -8.10
C TRP A 99 -13.00 1.21 -8.97
N VAL A 100 -11.84 0.93 -8.37
CA VAL A 100 -10.57 0.83 -9.09
C VAL A 100 -9.82 -0.44 -8.67
N ILE A 101 -9.27 -1.13 -9.67
CA ILE A 101 -8.21 -2.12 -9.47
C ILE A 101 -6.89 -1.48 -9.87
N LEU A 102 -6.06 -1.16 -8.87
CA LEU A 102 -4.67 -0.76 -9.08
C LEU A 102 -3.80 -2.01 -8.95
N PHE A 103 -3.05 -2.35 -9.99
CA PHE A 103 -2.19 -3.54 -9.97
C PHE A 103 -0.83 -3.27 -10.58
N SER A 104 0.22 -3.82 -9.95
CA SER A 104 1.59 -3.67 -10.43
C SER A 104 2.07 -4.91 -11.20
N HIS A 105 3.06 -4.75 -12.06
CA HIS A 105 3.85 -5.85 -12.64
C HIS A 105 5.34 -5.51 -12.56
N PRO A 106 6.26 -6.49 -12.44
CA PRO A 106 7.68 -6.22 -12.27
C PRO A 106 8.31 -5.37 -13.38
N GLU A 107 8.16 -5.80 -14.63
CA GLU A 107 8.85 -5.20 -15.76
C GLU A 107 8.13 -5.50 -17.08
N ASP A 108 8.18 -4.55 -18.01
CA ASP A 108 7.72 -4.72 -19.40
C ASP A 108 8.55 -5.75 -20.16
N TYR A 109 8.04 -6.26 -21.30
CA TYR A 109 8.72 -7.25 -22.14
C TYR A 109 9.10 -8.55 -21.41
N THR A 110 8.35 -8.90 -20.36
CA THR A 110 8.54 -10.16 -19.60
C THR A 110 7.36 -11.13 -19.81
N PRO A 111 7.60 -12.45 -19.80
CA PRO A 111 6.62 -13.44 -20.27
C PRO A 111 5.35 -13.47 -19.41
N VAL A 112 5.50 -13.58 -18.08
CA VAL A 112 4.33 -13.67 -17.18
C VAL A 112 3.53 -12.37 -17.21
N CYS A 113 4.19 -11.21 -17.18
CA CYS A 113 3.49 -9.91 -17.22
C CYS A 113 2.70 -9.74 -18.52
N THR A 114 3.24 -10.20 -19.65
CA THR A 114 2.55 -10.16 -20.96
C THR A 114 1.26 -10.97 -20.91
N THR A 115 1.30 -12.18 -20.33
CA THR A 115 0.09 -13.00 -20.17
C THR A 115 -0.94 -12.37 -19.21
N GLU A 116 -0.48 -11.73 -18.12
CA GLU A 116 -1.38 -11.13 -17.14
C GLU A 116 -2.11 -9.90 -17.69
N LEU A 117 -1.37 -8.95 -18.30
CA LEU A 117 -1.98 -7.74 -18.84
C LEU A 117 -2.94 -8.05 -19.98
N GLY A 118 -2.61 -9.03 -20.84
CA GLY A 118 -3.54 -9.53 -21.85
C GLY A 118 -4.80 -10.17 -21.26
N ALA A 119 -4.67 -10.93 -20.16
CA ALA A 119 -5.82 -11.52 -19.46
C ALA A 119 -6.71 -10.44 -18.80
N PHE A 120 -6.12 -9.42 -18.18
CA PHE A 120 -6.87 -8.28 -17.65
C PHE A 120 -7.53 -7.46 -18.76
N ALA A 121 -6.87 -7.26 -19.90
CA ALA A 121 -7.43 -6.55 -21.05
C ALA A 121 -8.65 -7.28 -21.62
N LYS A 122 -8.61 -8.62 -21.71
CA LYS A 122 -9.77 -9.42 -22.12
C LYS A 122 -10.95 -9.33 -21.14
N LEU A 123 -10.66 -9.18 -19.85
CA LEU A 123 -11.68 -9.04 -18.80
C LEU A 123 -12.11 -7.60 -18.53
N GLU A 124 -11.43 -6.60 -19.10
CA GLU A 124 -11.74 -5.18 -18.92
C GLU A 124 -13.23 -4.84 -19.17
N PRO A 125 -13.92 -5.42 -20.18
CA PRO A 125 -15.36 -5.21 -20.35
C PRO A 125 -16.20 -5.69 -19.15
N GLU A 126 -15.81 -6.79 -18.50
CA GLU A 126 -16.51 -7.33 -17.32
C GLU A 126 -16.30 -6.46 -16.07
N PHE A 127 -15.11 -5.88 -15.91
CA PHE A 127 -14.85 -4.87 -14.89
C PHE A 127 -15.64 -3.59 -15.15
N THR A 128 -15.67 -3.12 -16.41
CA THR A 128 -16.37 -1.90 -16.82
C THR A 128 -17.87 -2.00 -16.55
N LYS A 129 -18.47 -3.14 -16.90
CA LYS A 129 -19.86 -3.50 -16.59
C LYS A 129 -20.21 -3.32 -15.10
N ARG A 130 -19.30 -3.71 -14.22
CA ARG A 130 -19.43 -3.58 -12.75
C ARG A 130 -19.06 -2.19 -12.20
N GLY A 131 -18.84 -1.21 -13.08
CA GLY A 131 -18.40 0.13 -12.68
C GLY A 131 -17.00 0.16 -12.08
N VAL A 132 -16.11 -0.72 -12.53
CA VAL A 132 -14.72 -0.82 -12.08
C VAL A 132 -13.77 -0.37 -13.19
N LYS A 133 -12.82 0.50 -12.84
CA LYS A 133 -11.71 0.90 -13.71
C LYS A 133 -10.47 0.07 -13.39
N LEU A 134 -9.72 -0.32 -14.42
CA LEU A 134 -8.41 -0.95 -14.26
C LEU A 134 -7.32 0.12 -14.41
N ILE A 135 -6.21 -0.05 -13.70
CA ILE A 135 -4.98 0.74 -13.90
C ILE A 135 -3.76 -0.09 -13.52
N GLY A 136 -2.86 -0.25 -14.49
CA GLY A 136 -1.60 -0.97 -14.33
C GLY A 136 -0.48 -0.05 -13.84
N LEU A 137 0.62 -0.64 -13.35
CA LEU A 137 1.81 0.08 -12.92
C LEU A 137 3.05 -0.80 -13.06
N SER A 138 4.15 -0.22 -13.55
CA SER A 138 5.49 -0.74 -13.30
C SER A 138 6.48 0.40 -13.16
N ALA A 139 7.72 0.04 -12.83
CA ALA A 139 8.81 0.99 -12.74
C ALA A 139 9.48 1.33 -14.09
N ASN A 140 8.80 1.01 -15.21
CA ASN A 140 9.20 1.38 -16.56
C ASN A 140 8.71 2.79 -16.94
N THR A 141 9.09 3.26 -18.13
CA THR A 141 8.68 4.57 -18.67
C THR A 141 7.44 4.44 -19.56
N ILE A 142 6.75 5.56 -19.83
CA ILE A 142 5.57 5.56 -20.72
C ILE A 142 5.92 5.11 -22.14
N GLU A 143 7.13 5.44 -22.62
CA GLU A 143 7.59 5.02 -23.94
C GLU A 143 7.77 3.50 -24.01
N SER A 144 8.30 2.89 -22.94
CA SER A 144 8.44 1.43 -22.82
C SER A 144 7.07 0.75 -22.89
N HIS A 145 6.10 1.27 -22.12
CA HIS A 145 4.71 0.78 -22.12
C HIS A 145 4.07 0.85 -23.50
N GLY A 146 4.24 1.98 -24.21
CA GLY A 146 3.64 2.19 -25.51
C GLY A 146 4.04 1.15 -26.56
N GLY A 147 5.33 0.77 -26.59
CA GLY A 147 5.81 -0.31 -27.46
C GLY A 147 5.27 -1.67 -27.02
N TRP A 148 5.32 -1.97 -25.71
CA TRP A 148 4.97 -3.28 -25.18
C TRP A 148 3.47 -3.59 -25.26
N ILE A 149 2.59 -2.58 -25.24
CA ILE A 149 1.15 -2.75 -25.45
C ILE A 149 0.86 -3.41 -26.81
N ALA A 150 1.65 -3.10 -27.85
CA ALA A 150 1.50 -3.75 -29.15
C ALA A 150 1.78 -5.25 -29.06
N ASP A 151 2.89 -5.63 -28.42
CA ASP A 151 3.26 -7.04 -28.21
C ASP A 151 2.20 -7.80 -27.38
N ILE A 152 1.67 -7.18 -26.31
CA ILE A 152 0.60 -7.79 -25.51
C ILE A 152 -0.63 -8.08 -26.37
N ASN A 153 -1.06 -7.11 -27.16
CA ASN A 153 -2.24 -7.24 -28.01
C ASN A 153 -2.03 -8.29 -29.10
N GLU A 154 -0.86 -8.31 -29.74
CA GLU A 154 -0.50 -9.31 -30.74
C GLU A 154 -0.47 -10.72 -30.14
N VAL A 155 0.33 -10.94 -29.08
CA VAL A 155 0.58 -12.27 -28.50
C VAL A 155 -0.68 -12.85 -27.87
N THR A 156 -1.47 -12.02 -27.21
CA THR A 156 -2.62 -12.52 -26.46
C THR A 156 -3.93 -12.40 -27.23
N GLY A 157 -3.99 -11.66 -28.34
CA GLY A 157 -5.24 -11.33 -29.04
C GLY A 157 -6.18 -10.49 -28.17
N SER A 158 -5.62 -9.64 -27.30
CA SER A 158 -6.36 -8.69 -26.47
C SER A 158 -6.46 -7.31 -27.14
N ASN A 159 -7.19 -6.41 -26.49
CA ASN A 159 -7.15 -4.98 -26.77
C ASN A 159 -7.01 -4.23 -25.44
N LEU A 160 -5.77 -3.97 -25.02
CA LEU A 160 -5.47 -3.27 -23.77
C LEU A 160 -5.82 -1.78 -23.91
N THR A 161 -6.79 -1.32 -23.12
CA THR A 161 -7.23 0.09 -23.14
C THR A 161 -7.09 0.83 -21.82
N PHE A 162 -6.95 0.10 -20.71
CA PHE A 162 -6.69 0.72 -19.42
C PHE A 162 -5.30 1.40 -19.35
N PRO A 163 -5.16 2.48 -18.57
CA PRO A 163 -3.88 3.16 -18.41
C PRO A 163 -2.85 2.31 -17.66
N ILE A 164 -1.58 2.46 -18.04
CA ILE A 164 -0.43 1.94 -17.30
C ILE A 164 0.40 3.12 -16.80
N ILE A 165 0.63 3.18 -15.50
CA ILE A 165 1.47 4.18 -14.83
C ILE A 165 2.95 3.91 -15.14
N GLY A 166 3.67 4.94 -15.57
CA GLY A 166 5.12 4.92 -15.67
C GLY A 166 5.75 5.41 -14.38
N ASP A 167 6.17 4.51 -13.50
CA ASP A 167 6.71 4.84 -12.17
C ASP A 167 8.23 4.67 -12.10
N LYS A 168 8.95 5.31 -13.04
CA LYS A 168 10.41 5.18 -13.17
C LYS A 168 11.17 5.53 -11.88
N GLU A 169 10.66 6.47 -11.08
CA GLU A 169 11.26 6.83 -9.80
C GLU A 169 10.73 6.02 -8.61
N ARG A 170 9.86 5.02 -8.85
CA ARG A 170 9.23 4.14 -7.84
C ARG A 170 8.41 4.91 -6.79
N LYS A 171 7.94 6.12 -7.10
CA LYS A 171 7.24 6.98 -6.14
C LYS A 171 5.93 6.33 -5.70
N VAL A 172 5.17 5.80 -6.65
CA VAL A 172 3.89 5.14 -6.36
C VAL A 172 4.14 3.74 -5.79
N ALA A 173 5.16 3.04 -6.27
CA ALA A 173 5.57 1.74 -5.77
C ALA A 173 5.99 1.79 -4.28
N TYR A 174 6.73 2.81 -3.85
CA TYR A 174 7.02 3.03 -2.43
C TYR A 174 5.75 3.40 -1.64
N LEU A 175 4.90 4.25 -2.20
CA LEU A 175 3.67 4.71 -1.54
C LEU A 175 2.67 3.57 -1.28
N TYR A 176 2.66 2.56 -2.15
CA TYR A 176 1.80 1.39 -2.06
C TYR A 176 2.52 0.11 -1.60
N ASP A 177 3.76 0.20 -1.13
CA ASP A 177 4.54 -0.95 -0.65
C ASP A 177 4.58 -2.11 -1.66
N MET A 178 4.85 -1.78 -2.93
CA MET A 178 4.82 -2.70 -4.07
C MET A 178 6.20 -3.21 -4.48
N LEU A 179 7.28 -2.87 -3.77
CA LEU A 179 8.63 -3.27 -4.15
C LEU A 179 8.99 -4.66 -3.66
N ASP A 180 9.82 -5.36 -4.43
CA ASP A 180 10.31 -6.67 -4.04
C ASP A 180 11.35 -6.55 -2.93
N HIS A 181 11.02 -7.16 -1.79
CA HIS A 181 11.91 -7.27 -0.64
C HIS A 181 12.46 -8.69 -0.46
N GLN A 182 11.94 -9.69 -1.20
CA GLN A 182 12.38 -11.08 -1.05
C GLN A 182 13.51 -11.43 -2.02
N ASP A 183 13.44 -10.93 -3.25
CA ASP A 183 14.34 -11.31 -4.33
C ASP A 183 15.33 -10.19 -4.62
N ALA A 184 16.54 -10.33 -4.08
CA ALA A 184 17.63 -9.38 -4.30
C ALA A 184 18.09 -9.30 -5.77
N THR A 185 17.68 -10.25 -6.63
CA THR A 185 17.98 -10.24 -8.06
C THR A 185 16.91 -9.52 -8.88
N ASN A 186 15.72 -9.29 -8.31
CA ASN A 186 14.63 -8.55 -8.95
C ASN A 186 14.85 -7.04 -8.82
N VAL A 187 15.94 -6.56 -9.41
CA VAL A 187 16.40 -5.16 -9.34
C VAL A 187 16.74 -4.64 -10.73
N ASP A 188 16.62 -3.33 -10.91
CA ASP A 188 17.05 -2.68 -12.14
C ASP A 188 18.59 -2.54 -12.23
N SER A 189 19.06 -1.95 -13.33
CA SER A 189 20.49 -1.68 -13.55
C SER A 189 21.19 -0.84 -12.47
N LYS A 190 20.44 -0.14 -11.61
CA LYS A 190 20.94 0.65 -10.49
C LYS A 190 20.86 -0.08 -9.15
N GLY A 191 20.40 -1.33 -9.15
CA GLY A 191 20.18 -2.13 -7.94
C GLY A 191 18.91 -1.76 -7.17
N ILE A 192 17.99 -1.02 -7.78
CA ILE A 192 16.70 -0.66 -7.15
C ILE A 192 15.69 -1.76 -7.46
N ALA A 193 15.03 -2.27 -6.44
CA ALA A 193 14.00 -3.32 -6.59
C ALA A 193 12.93 -2.94 -7.63
N PHE A 194 12.54 -3.92 -8.44
CA PHE A 194 11.32 -3.86 -9.23
C PHE A 194 10.09 -4.07 -8.36
N THR A 195 8.92 -3.82 -8.92
CA THR A 195 7.67 -4.11 -8.25
C THR A 195 7.37 -5.60 -8.20
N ILE A 196 6.65 -6.05 -7.18
CA ILE A 196 6.00 -7.35 -7.16
C ILE A 196 4.65 -7.29 -7.88
N ARG A 197 3.90 -8.39 -7.87
CA ARG A 197 2.56 -8.48 -8.47
C ARG A 197 1.50 -8.16 -7.41
N SER A 198 1.38 -6.88 -7.05
CA SER A 198 0.39 -6.40 -6.10
C SER A 198 -0.94 -6.06 -6.78
N VAL A 199 -2.05 -6.23 -6.08
CA VAL A 199 -3.40 -5.82 -6.50
C VAL A 199 -4.10 -5.15 -5.33
N PHE A 200 -4.61 -3.93 -5.55
CA PHE A 200 -5.43 -3.17 -4.62
C PHE A 200 -6.82 -3.00 -5.22
N VAL A 201 -7.83 -3.52 -4.51
CA VAL A 201 -9.25 -3.30 -4.84
C VAL A 201 -9.74 -2.12 -4.02
N ILE A 202 -10.04 -1.00 -4.67
CA ILE A 202 -10.35 0.28 -4.04
C ILE A 202 -11.78 0.69 -4.38
N ASP A 203 -12.56 1.08 -3.36
CA ASP A 203 -13.95 1.48 -3.54
C ASP A 203 -14.11 2.97 -3.88
N PRO A 204 -15.33 3.44 -4.25
CA PRO A 204 -15.59 4.84 -4.57
C PRO A 204 -15.27 5.82 -3.42
N LYS A 205 -15.25 5.34 -2.17
CA LYS A 205 -14.84 6.12 -1.00
C LYS A 205 -13.32 6.16 -0.82
N LYS A 206 -12.57 5.73 -1.84
CA LYS A 206 -11.10 5.64 -1.85
C LYS A 206 -10.59 4.65 -0.81
N THR A 207 -11.42 3.74 -0.31
CA THR A 207 -11.03 2.80 0.75
C THR A 207 -10.47 1.53 0.13
N ILE A 208 -9.33 1.05 0.62
CA ILE A 208 -8.75 -0.24 0.22
C ILE A 208 -9.59 -1.36 0.83
N ARG A 209 -10.21 -2.18 -0.04
CA ARG A 209 -11.12 -3.28 0.33
C ARG A 209 -10.46 -4.65 0.23
N THR A 210 -9.43 -4.80 -0.59
CA THR A 210 -8.64 -6.03 -0.70
C THR A 210 -7.23 -5.70 -1.17
N ILE A 211 -6.25 -6.44 -0.64
CA ILE A 211 -4.84 -6.41 -1.07
C ILE A 211 -4.44 -7.85 -1.39
N LEU A 212 -3.87 -8.08 -2.57
CA LEU A 212 -3.21 -9.33 -2.94
C LEU A 212 -1.75 -9.02 -3.26
N SER A 213 -0.83 -9.86 -2.78
CA SER A 213 0.61 -9.72 -3.05
C SER A 213 1.16 -11.06 -3.52
N TYR A 214 1.67 -11.07 -4.75
CA TYR A 214 2.26 -12.25 -5.39
C TYR A 214 3.73 -11.93 -5.74
N PRO A 215 4.67 -12.88 -5.60
CA PRO A 215 6.04 -12.68 -6.06
C PRO A 215 6.10 -12.60 -7.58
N ALA A 216 7.20 -12.10 -8.13
CA ALA A 216 7.41 -12.02 -9.58
C ALA A 216 7.27 -13.38 -10.28
N SER A 217 7.57 -14.49 -9.60
CA SER A 217 7.50 -15.85 -10.15
C SER A 217 6.09 -16.43 -10.28
N THR A 218 5.06 -15.83 -9.64
CA THR A 218 3.70 -16.40 -9.60
C THR A 218 2.71 -15.50 -10.32
N GLY A 219 2.27 -15.89 -11.51
CA GLY A 219 1.19 -15.21 -12.22
C GLY A 219 -0.14 -15.24 -11.44
N ARG A 220 -0.87 -14.13 -11.47
CA ARG A 220 -2.14 -13.94 -10.77
C ARG A 220 -3.30 -14.60 -11.52
N ASN A 221 -4.31 -14.99 -10.75
CA ASN A 221 -5.59 -15.41 -11.29
C ASN A 221 -6.50 -14.17 -11.50
N SER A 222 -6.66 -13.71 -12.73
CA SER A 222 -7.50 -12.55 -13.05
C SER A 222 -8.99 -12.79 -12.79
N ALA A 223 -9.46 -14.04 -12.90
CA ALA A 223 -10.83 -14.41 -12.55
C ALA A 223 -11.10 -14.26 -11.05
N GLU A 224 -10.09 -14.50 -10.19
CA GLU A 224 -10.23 -14.27 -8.75
C GLU A 224 -10.38 -12.78 -8.44
N VAL A 225 -9.66 -11.90 -9.14
CA VAL A 225 -9.82 -10.45 -8.96
C VAL A 225 -11.24 -10.01 -9.33
N LEU A 226 -11.81 -10.53 -10.41
CA LEU A 226 -13.20 -10.27 -10.78
C LEU A 226 -14.19 -10.85 -9.75
N ARG A 227 -13.95 -12.08 -9.26
CA ARG A 227 -14.78 -12.73 -8.24
C ARG A 227 -14.77 -11.95 -6.91
N ILE A 228 -13.64 -11.36 -6.53
CA ILE A 228 -13.53 -10.48 -5.35
C ILE A 228 -14.38 -9.22 -5.54
N VAL A 229 -14.32 -8.57 -6.70
CA VAL A 229 -15.21 -7.45 -7.02
C VAL A 229 -16.67 -7.89 -6.85
N ASP A 230 -17.00 -9.06 -7.39
CA ASP A 230 -18.36 -9.57 -7.31
C ASP A 230 -18.83 -9.81 -5.87
N SER A 231 -17.96 -10.39 -5.06
CA SER A 231 -18.20 -10.63 -3.64
C SER A 231 -18.41 -9.32 -2.87
N LEU A 232 -17.52 -8.35 -3.04
CA LEU A 232 -17.56 -7.08 -2.32
C LEU A 232 -18.83 -6.29 -2.63
N GLN A 233 -19.14 -6.12 -3.92
CA GLN A 233 -20.32 -5.38 -4.35
C GLN A 233 -21.62 -6.11 -3.98
N THR A 234 -21.66 -7.44 -4.09
CA THR A 234 -22.82 -8.24 -3.70
C THR A 234 -23.09 -8.16 -2.18
N GLY A 235 -22.04 -8.21 -1.36
CA GLY A 235 -22.15 -8.06 0.09
C GLY A 235 -22.65 -6.68 0.49
N ASP A 236 -22.08 -5.62 -0.09
CA ASP A 236 -22.47 -4.22 0.16
C ASP A 236 -23.94 -3.96 -0.21
N LYS A 237 -24.41 -4.51 -1.36
CA LYS A 237 -25.77 -4.32 -1.87
C LYS A 237 -26.82 -5.11 -1.08
N ASN A 238 -26.53 -6.37 -0.77
CA ASN A 238 -27.56 -7.31 -0.31
C ASN A 238 -27.49 -7.61 1.20
N LYS A 239 -26.52 -7.07 1.96
CA LYS A 239 -26.31 -7.40 3.39
C LYS A 239 -26.10 -8.91 3.61
N VAL A 240 -25.25 -9.49 2.79
CA VAL A 240 -24.85 -10.91 2.82
C VAL A 240 -23.33 -11.03 2.88
N THR A 241 -22.85 -12.24 3.15
CA THR A 241 -21.44 -12.63 3.10
C THR A 241 -21.30 -13.82 2.17
N THR A 242 -20.28 -13.84 1.32
CA THR A 242 -20.03 -14.94 0.40
C THR A 242 -19.21 -16.04 1.09
N PRO A 243 -19.61 -17.32 1.00
CA PRO A 243 -18.82 -18.42 1.55
C PRO A 243 -17.50 -18.67 0.80
N ILE A 244 -16.71 -19.62 1.31
CA ILE A 244 -15.50 -20.10 0.63
C ILE A 244 -15.81 -20.56 -0.80
N ASN A 245 -14.93 -20.21 -1.75
CA ASN A 245 -15.03 -20.55 -3.17
C ASN A 245 -16.31 -20.05 -3.88
N TRP A 246 -17.08 -19.15 -3.26
CA TRP A 246 -18.32 -18.63 -3.83
C TRP A 246 -18.11 -17.99 -5.19
N VAL A 247 -18.97 -18.35 -6.15
CA VAL A 247 -19.16 -17.67 -7.42
C VAL A 247 -20.59 -17.15 -7.56
N PRO A 248 -20.84 -16.13 -8.41
CA PRO A 248 -22.19 -15.60 -8.62
C PRO A 248 -23.21 -16.68 -8.99
N GLY A 249 -24.30 -16.74 -8.21
CA GLY A 249 -25.36 -17.74 -8.33
C GLY A 249 -25.34 -18.82 -7.24
N ASP A 250 -24.22 -18.97 -6.53
CA ASP A 250 -24.15 -19.83 -5.35
C ASP A 250 -24.91 -19.21 -4.16
N ASP A 251 -25.33 -20.07 -3.22
CA ASP A 251 -25.89 -19.66 -1.95
C ASP A 251 -24.93 -18.73 -1.18
N VAL A 252 -25.50 -17.70 -0.56
CA VAL A 252 -24.78 -16.74 0.29
C VAL A 252 -25.15 -16.93 1.75
N ILE A 253 -24.32 -16.40 2.64
CA ILE A 253 -24.56 -16.41 4.09
C ILE A 253 -25.22 -15.08 4.48
N VAL A 254 -26.28 -15.13 5.26
CA VAL A 254 -26.88 -13.92 5.83
C VAL A 254 -25.86 -13.24 6.75
N HIS A 255 -25.60 -11.94 6.51
CA HIS A 255 -24.59 -11.21 7.26
C HIS A 255 -24.84 -11.32 8.79
N PRO A 256 -23.79 -11.53 9.61
CA PRO A 256 -23.95 -11.76 11.05
C PRO A 256 -24.68 -10.64 11.81
N SER A 257 -24.65 -9.40 11.30
CA SER A 257 -25.38 -8.27 11.92
C SER A 257 -26.89 -8.32 11.74
N VAL A 258 -27.43 -9.16 10.85
CA VAL A 258 -28.87 -9.29 10.62
C VAL A 258 -29.44 -10.30 11.60
N LYS A 259 -30.41 -9.88 12.43
CA LYS A 259 -31.10 -10.78 13.37
C LYS A 259 -31.89 -11.86 12.63
N THR A 260 -32.08 -13.03 13.24
CA THR A 260 -32.73 -14.17 12.58
C THR A 260 -34.19 -13.87 12.22
N GLU A 261 -34.88 -13.12 13.07
CA GLU A 261 -36.28 -12.73 12.86
C GLU A 261 -36.42 -11.78 11.65
N ASP A 262 -35.43 -10.91 11.44
CA ASP A 262 -35.38 -10.03 10.27
C ASP A 262 -34.97 -10.78 9.02
N ALA A 263 -33.99 -11.69 9.14
CA ALA A 263 -33.53 -12.53 8.04
C ALA A 263 -34.67 -13.38 7.46
N GLN A 264 -35.56 -13.94 8.29
CA GLN A 264 -36.72 -14.72 7.84
C GLN A 264 -37.72 -13.89 7.02
N LYS A 265 -37.77 -12.56 7.24
CA LYS A 265 -38.64 -11.64 6.47
C LYS A 265 -37.99 -11.21 5.16
N ILE A 266 -36.67 -11.02 5.17
CA ILE A 266 -35.89 -10.53 4.02
C ILE A 266 -35.61 -11.67 3.02
N TYR A 267 -35.35 -12.88 3.52
CA TYR A 267 -34.90 -14.02 2.73
C TYR A 267 -35.93 -15.16 2.83
N PRO A 268 -36.86 -15.29 1.85
CA PRO A 268 -37.95 -16.27 1.92
C PRO A 268 -37.45 -17.73 1.92
N ASN A 269 -36.27 -17.99 1.34
CA ASN A 269 -35.68 -19.32 1.24
C ASN A 269 -34.51 -19.52 2.23
N LEU A 270 -34.61 -18.91 3.42
CA LEU A 270 -33.58 -18.99 4.45
C LEU A 270 -33.39 -20.42 4.99
N LYS A 271 -32.17 -20.95 4.88
CA LYS A 271 -31.75 -22.22 5.46
C LYS A 271 -30.86 -21.99 6.68
N ILE A 272 -31.38 -22.28 7.87
CA ILE A 272 -30.64 -22.17 9.13
C ILE A 272 -29.96 -23.51 9.44
N VAL A 273 -28.64 -23.57 9.30
CA VAL A 273 -27.84 -24.76 9.69
C VAL A 273 -27.43 -24.66 11.15
N LYS A 274 -27.00 -23.46 11.57
CA LYS A 274 -26.72 -23.06 12.96
C LYS A 274 -27.17 -21.61 13.15
N PRO A 275 -27.34 -21.12 14.39
CA PRO A 275 -27.71 -19.72 14.64
C PRO A 275 -26.79 -18.70 13.93
N TYR A 276 -25.50 -19.02 13.80
CA TYR A 276 -24.51 -18.18 13.10
C TYR A 276 -24.30 -18.56 11.61
N LEU A 277 -24.82 -19.70 11.17
CA LEU A 277 -24.61 -20.24 9.82
C LEU A 277 -25.95 -20.39 9.12
N ARG A 278 -26.34 -19.33 8.42
CA ARG A 278 -27.65 -19.20 7.77
C ARG A 278 -27.42 -18.89 6.31
N PHE A 279 -27.85 -19.79 5.43
CA PHE A 279 -27.72 -19.65 3.99
C PHE A 279 -29.01 -19.12 3.38
N THR A 280 -28.89 -18.39 2.28
CA THR A 280 -30.01 -18.04 1.41
C THR A 280 -29.53 -18.12 -0.04
N PRO A 281 -30.35 -18.63 -0.97
CA PRO A 281 -30.03 -18.53 -2.39
C PRO A 281 -30.01 -17.06 -2.81
N LEU A 282 -29.10 -16.73 -3.71
CA LEU A 282 -29.03 -15.42 -4.36
C LEU A 282 -28.80 -15.63 -5.86
N PRO A 283 -29.84 -15.48 -6.70
CA PRO A 283 -29.71 -15.64 -8.15
C PRO A 283 -28.60 -14.75 -8.70
N LYS A 284 -27.91 -15.22 -9.75
CA LYS A 284 -26.80 -14.48 -10.38
C LYS A 284 -27.25 -13.07 -10.79
N GLU A 285 -28.49 -12.92 -11.20
CA GLU A 285 -29.12 -11.66 -11.63
C GLU A 285 -29.19 -10.61 -10.51
N GLN A 286 -29.14 -11.05 -9.26
CA GLN A 286 -29.18 -10.20 -8.07
C GLN A 286 -27.78 -9.89 -7.50
N THR A 287 -26.75 -10.54 -8.04
CA THR A 287 -25.33 -10.21 -7.78
C THR A 287 -24.86 -9.05 -8.67
N SER A 288 -23.67 -8.54 -8.40
CA SER A 288 -23.01 -7.55 -9.28
C SER A 288 -22.62 -8.10 -10.67
N ALA A 289 -22.64 -9.42 -10.87
CA ALA A 289 -22.27 -10.03 -12.14
C ALA A 289 -23.31 -9.87 -13.26
N ASN A 290 -24.43 -9.19 -12.98
CA ASN A 290 -25.54 -8.96 -13.91
C ASN A 290 -25.63 -7.51 -14.40
N VAL A 291 -24.62 -6.68 -14.11
CA VAL A 291 -24.53 -5.30 -14.61
C VAL A 291 -23.77 -5.31 -15.94
#